data_AF-W0ACV7-F1
#
_entry.id   AF-W0ACV7-F1
#
_cell.length_a   1.000
_cell.length_b   1.000
_cell.length_c   1.000
_cell.angle_alpha   90.00
_cell.angle_beta   90.00
_cell.angle_gamma   90.00
#
_symmetry.space_group_name_H-M   'P 1'
#
loop_
_entity.id
_entity.type
_entity.pdbx_description
1 polymer ?
#
loop_
_entity_poly.entity_id
_entity_poly.type
_entity_poly.pdbx_seq_one_letter_code
_entity_poly.pdbx_strand_id
1 'polypeptide(L)'
;MIRLVGPAAMLAAALSLSACGERGDEAVARNLENQYDDLANQQDAMAANATSERAEDTYAANAAELREQGDDAAESVRNPGHDGGAAEH
;
A
#
# COMPACT_ATOMS: atom_id res chain seq x y z
N MET A 1 19.54 -11.02 30.05
CA MET A 1 19.92 -10.87 28.63
C MET A 1 18.67 -11.11 27.79
N ILE A 2 17.94 -10.04 27.47
CA ILE A 2 16.76 -10.10 26.61
C ILE A 2 17.29 -10.24 25.18
N ARG A 3 17.10 -11.43 24.58
CA ARG A 3 17.52 -11.68 23.20
C ARG A 3 16.63 -10.85 22.27
N LEU A 4 17.28 -9.95 21.55
CA LEU A 4 16.70 -9.11 20.51
C LEU A 4 16.08 -10.03 19.44
N VAL A 5 14.77 -10.22 19.50
CA VAL A 5 14.00 -10.82 18.41
C VAL A 5 13.96 -9.77 17.30
N GLY A 6 14.91 -9.86 16.37
CA GLY A 6 15.06 -8.90 15.27
C GLY A 6 13.84 -8.89 14.33
N PRO A 7 13.68 -7.84 13.50
CA PRO A 7 12.54 -7.67 12.60
C PRO A 7 12.33 -8.83 11.62
N ALA A 8 13.37 -9.62 11.35
CA ALA A 8 13.29 -10.83 10.54
C ALA A 8 12.40 -11.94 11.15
N ALA A 9 12.30 -12.03 12.47
CA ALA A 9 11.45 -13.01 13.14
C ALA A 9 9.95 -12.65 13.05
N MET A 10 9.62 -11.36 12.94
CA MET A 10 8.24 -10.95 12.66
C MET A 10 7.84 -11.27 11.22
N LEU A 11 8.77 -11.15 10.27
CA LEU A 11 8.53 -11.54 8.87
C LEU A 11 8.31 -13.06 8.75
N ALA A 12 9.10 -13.87 9.46
CA ALA A 12 8.92 -15.32 9.49
C ALA A 12 7.63 -15.75 10.23
N ALA A 13 7.23 -15.01 11.28
CA ALA A 13 5.96 -15.24 11.97
C ALA A 13 4.78 -14.92 11.05
N ALA A 14 4.83 -13.84 10.27
CA ALA A 14 3.82 -13.48 9.28
C ALA A 14 3.71 -14.52 8.15
N LEU A 15 4.85 -15.03 7.66
CA LEU A 15 4.89 -16.11 6.66
C LEU A 15 4.45 -17.49 7.20
N SER A 16 4.49 -17.71 8.52
CA SER A 16 3.89 -18.90 9.15
C SER A 16 2.42 -18.69 9.51
N LEU A 17 1.98 -17.44 9.61
CA LEU A 17 0.59 -17.05 9.84
C LEU A 17 -0.21 -17.01 8.53
N SER A 18 0.45 -16.84 7.38
CA SER A 18 -0.17 -16.94 6.05
C SER A 18 -0.65 -18.37 5.72
N ALA A 19 -0.19 -19.38 6.45
CA ALA A 19 -0.77 -20.74 6.40
C ALA A 19 -2.05 -20.89 7.25
N CYS A 20 -2.45 -19.85 8.00
CA CYS A 20 -3.61 -19.85 8.91
C CYS A 20 -4.48 -18.57 8.79
N GLY A 21 -4.28 -17.70 7.78
CA GLY A 21 -4.55 -16.27 7.95
C GLY A 21 -5.13 -15.49 6.79
N GLU A 22 -5.97 -16.07 5.92
CA GLU A 22 -6.67 -15.36 4.81
C GLU A 22 -7.42 -14.07 5.22
N ARG A 23 -7.68 -13.85 6.52
CA ARG A 23 -8.34 -12.62 7.03
C ARG A 23 -7.39 -11.48 7.41
N GLY A 24 -6.12 -11.76 7.64
CA GLY A 24 -5.13 -10.76 8.05
C GLY A 24 -4.70 -9.88 6.89
N ASP A 25 -4.43 -10.49 5.75
CA ASP A 25 -3.91 -9.82 4.56
C ASP A 25 -4.94 -8.84 3.99
N GLU A 26 -6.22 -9.20 3.97
CA GLU A 26 -7.31 -8.32 3.55
C GLU A 26 -7.47 -7.07 4.45
N ALA A 27 -7.26 -7.23 5.76
CA ALA A 27 -7.33 -6.10 6.70
C ALA A 27 -6.13 -5.15 6.53
N VAL A 28 -4.96 -5.69 6.21
CA VAL A 28 -3.74 -4.92 5.93
C VAL A 28 -3.87 -4.20 4.58
N ALA A 29 -4.31 -4.90 3.53
CA ALA A 29 -4.55 -4.32 2.21
C ALA A 29 -5.51 -3.13 2.27
N ARG A 30 -6.67 -3.30 2.93
CA ARG A 30 -7.62 -2.19 3.14
C ARG A 30 -7.03 -1.05 3.95
N ASN A 31 -6.16 -1.33 4.92
CA ASN A 31 -5.51 -0.27 5.68
C ASN A 31 -4.50 0.52 4.83
N LEU A 32 -3.82 -0.13 3.89
CA LEU A 32 -3.00 0.57 2.90
C LEU A 32 -3.86 1.42 1.98
N GLU A 33 -4.90 0.86 1.35
CA GLU A 33 -5.82 1.62 0.47
C GLU A 33 -6.33 2.89 1.17
N ASN A 34 -6.83 2.75 2.40
CA ASN A 34 -7.35 3.89 3.16
C ASN A 34 -6.28 4.95 3.47
N GLN A 35 -5.05 4.54 3.82
CA GLN A 35 -3.98 5.50 4.10
C GLN A 35 -3.56 6.29 2.86
N TYR A 36 -3.44 5.61 1.73
CA TYR A 36 -3.08 6.24 0.47
C TYR A 36 -4.22 7.11 -0.06
N ASP A 37 -5.48 6.70 0.09
CA ASP A 37 -6.63 7.53 -0.26
C ASP A 37 -6.74 8.77 0.64
N ASP A 38 -6.47 8.66 1.94
CA ASP A 38 -6.40 9.82 2.85
C ASP A 38 -5.30 10.83 2.44
N LEU A 39 -4.16 10.34 1.96
CA LEU A 39 -3.08 11.19 1.44
C LEU A 39 -3.48 11.82 0.09
N ALA A 40 -4.09 11.05 -0.81
CA ALA A 40 -4.59 11.54 -2.08
C ALA A 40 -5.69 12.61 -1.89
N ASN A 41 -6.61 12.40 -0.95
CA ASN A 41 -7.65 13.36 -0.60
C ASN A 41 -7.08 14.67 -0.03
N GLN A 42 -5.96 14.61 0.70
CA GLN A 42 -5.24 15.82 1.12
C GLN A 42 -4.62 16.56 -0.08
N GLN A 43 -4.05 15.83 -1.03
CA GLN A 43 -3.52 16.44 -2.25
C GLN A 43 -4.64 17.06 -3.10
N ASP A 44 -5.78 16.39 -3.26
CA ASP A 44 -6.95 16.95 -3.95
C ASP A 44 -7.51 18.18 -3.22
N ALA A 45 -7.51 18.20 -1.88
CA ALA A 45 -7.87 19.38 -1.12
C ALA A 45 -6.90 20.54 -1.35
N MET A 46 -5.60 20.26 -1.51
CA MET A 46 -4.60 21.28 -1.86
C MET A 46 -4.72 21.74 -3.31
N ALA A 47 -5.06 20.83 -4.25
CA ALA A 47 -5.41 21.19 -5.62
C ALA A 47 -6.60 22.14 -5.63
N ALA A 48 -7.69 21.79 -4.95
CA ALA A 48 -8.91 22.62 -4.90
C ALA A 48 -8.71 24.01 -4.26
N ASN A 49 -7.67 24.19 -3.43
CA ASN A 49 -7.31 25.47 -2.82
C ASN A 49 -6.16 26.19 -3.54
N ALA A 50 -5.56 25.58 -4.56
CA ALA A 50 -4.49 26.21 -5.31
C ALA A 50 -5.06 27.35 -6.16
N THR A 51 -4.29 28.43 -6.29
CA THR A 51 -4.67 29.63 -7.04
C THR A 51 -4.06 29.66 -8.46
N SER A 52 -3.54 28.52 -8.92
CA SER A 52 -2.82 28.39 -10.18
C SER A 52 -3.02 26.99 -10.77
N GLU A 53 -3.49 26.90 -12.01
CA GLU A 53 -3.70 25.64 -12.75
C GLU A 53 -2.50 24.71 -12.70
N ARG A 54 -1.27 25.25 -12.77
CA ARG A 54 -0.06 24.41 -12.70
C ARG A 54 0.08 23.69 -11.35
N ALA A 55 -0.32 24.34 -10.26
CA ALA A 55 -0.29 23.74 -8.93
C ALA A 55 -1.45 22.74 -8.77
N GLU A 56 -2.63 23.07 -9.29
CA GLU A 56 -3.79 22.17 -9.36
C GLU A 56 -3.42 20.86 -10.06
N ASP A 57 -2.86 20.93 -11.27
CA ASP A 57 -2.43 19.78 -12.06
C ASP A 57 -1.37 18.95 -11.32
N THR A 58 -0.43 19.62 -10.65
CA THR A 58 0.62 18.93 -9.89
C THR A 58 0.02 18.17 -8.72
N TYR A 59 -0.84 18.79 -7.92
CA TYR A 59 -1.45 18.14 -6.77
C TYR A 59 -2.41 17.01 -7.20
N ALA A 60 -3.20 17.21 -8.25
CA ALA A 60 -4.08 16.18 -8.81
C ALA A 60 -3.29 14.98 -9.37
N ALA A 61 -2.16 15.22 -10.06
CA ALA A 61 -1.29 14.15 -10.54
C ALA A 61 -0.68 13.35 -9.37
N ASN A 62 -0.21 14.03 -8.32
CA ASN A 62 0.28 13.35 -7.12
C ASN A 62 -0.84 12.57 -6.39
N ALA A 63 -2.05 13.09 -6.35
CA ALA A 63 -3.20 12.40 -5.76
C ALA A 63 -3.51 11.10 -6.52
N ALA A 64 -3.49 11.15 -7.86
CA ALA A 64 -3.67 9.97 -8.70
C ALA A 64 -2.55 8.92 -8.48
N GLU A 65 -1.30 9.36 -8.45
CA GLU A 65 -0.14 8.47 -8.21
C GLU A 65 -0.21 7.80 -6.83
N LEU A 66 -0.65 8.52 -5.79
CA LEU A 66 -0.84 7.96 -4.46
C LEU A 66 -1.92 6.88 -4.44
N ARG A 67 -3.04 7.07 -5.15
CA ARG A 67 -4.08 6.05 -5.25
C ARG A 67 -3.57 4.80 -5.95
N GLU A 68 -2.85 4.96 -7.06
CA GLU A 68 -2.24 3.85 -7.80
C GLU A 68 -1.23 3.08 -6.93
N GLN A 69 -0.36 3.77 -6.19
CA GLN A 69 0.57 3.12 -5.25
C GLN A 69 -0.15 2.39 -4.10
N GLY A 70 -1.26 2.94 -3.61
CA GLY A 70 -2.09 2.30 -2.59
C GLY A 70 -2.72 1.02 -3.08
N ASP A 71 -3.27 1.05 -4.30
CA ASP A 71 -3.88 -0.10 -4.96
C ASP A 71 -2.84 -1.19 -5.25
N ASP A 72 -1.69 -0.84 -5.82
CA ASP A 72 -0.59 -1.77 -6.10
C ASP A 72 -0.08 -2.43 -4.81
N ALA A 73 0.15 -1.64 -3.76
CA ALA A 73 0.63 -2.17 -2.49
C ALA A 73 -0.42 -3.06 -1.81
N ALA A 74 -1.70 -2.72 -1.91
CA ALA A 74 -2.79 -3.53 -1.40
C ALA A 74 -3.01 -4.80 -2.23
N GLU A 75 -2.75 -4.78 -3.53
CA GLU A 75 -2.77 -5.95 -4.41
C GLU A 75 -1.58 -6.88 -4.12
N SER A 76 -0.36 -6.36 -3.94
CA SER A 76 0.80 -7.18 -3.53
C SER A 76 0.57 -7.85 -2.16
N VAL A 77 -0.21 -7.24 -1.26
CA VAL A 77 -0.60 -7.85 0.02
C VAL A 77 -1.68 -8.91 -0.17
N ARG A 78 -2.71 -8.63 -0.98
CA ARG A 78 -3.79 -9.60 -1.28
C ARG A 78 -3.29 -10.80 -2.08
N ASN A 79 -2.32 -10.57 -2.94
CA ASN A 79 -1.85 -11.50 -3.94
C ASN A 79 -0.31 -11.48 -4.05
N PRO A 80 0.41 -11.91 -3.00
CA PRO A 80 1.88 -11.83 -2.92
C PRO A 80 2.61 -12.75 -3.92
N GLY A 81 1.90 -13.38 -4.85
CA GLY A 81 2.44 -14.20 -5.94
C GLY A 81 2.15 -13.67 -7.35
N HIS A 82 1.50 -12.52 -7.50
CA HIS A 82 1.17 -11.94 -8.82
C HIS A 82 2.26 -11.07 -9.42
N ASP A 83 3.24 -10.67 -8.61
CA ASP A 83 4.43 -9.95 -9.06
C ASP A 83 5.47 -10.95 -9.63
N GLY A 84 5.22 -11.47 -10.85
CA GLY A 84 6.26 -12.04 -11.71
C GLY A 84 6.19 -13.53 -12.05
N GLY A 85 4.99 -14.12 -12.19
CA GLY A 85 4.82 -15.55 -12.47
C GLY A 85 4.11 -15.92 -13.78
N ALA A 86 4.33 -15.21 -14.88
CA ALA A 86 4.09 -15.78 -16.21
C ALA A 86 5.37 -16.49 -16.71
N ALA A 87 5.20 -17.67 -17.34
CA ALA A 87 6.18 -18.63 -17.86
C ALA A 87 6.65 -19.67 -16.82
N GLU A 88 6.15 -20.91 -16.79
CA GLU A 88 6.33 -21.94 -17.83
C GLU A 88 7.78 -21.98 -18.35
N HIS A 89 8.63 -22.83 -17.75
CA HIS A 89 9.65 -23.66 -18.43
C HIS A 89 10.33 -24.62 -17.44
#